data_AF-A0A835XDY3-F1
#
_entry.id   AF-A0A835XDY3-F1
#
_cell.length_a   1.000
_cell.length_b   1.000
_cell.length_c   1.000
_cell.angle_alpha   90.00
_cell.angle_beta   90.00
_cell.angle_gamma   90.00
#
_symmetry.space_group_name_H-M   'P 1'
#
loop_
_entity.id
_entity.type
_entity.pdbx_description
1 polymer ?
#
loop_
_entity_poly.entity_id
_entity_poly.type
_entity_poly.pdbx_seq_one_letter_code
_entity_poly.pdbx_strand_id
1 'polypeptide(L)'
;MSACAVYAEFHPPTGVTHCEAAYLTHAPAAKGRNAGAGVPSQPDLVLVRTNRLEIFRLRTAAGPAQAHPGPGGAGGGPGSAPGSGSGSGSGGGVRLELVAGMHLHGVVESLAVLSGGRRGGGTRCCWPSGTGAKVSVLEWDPSRHALRTSSLHCFEGDPAALREGRQVAAMPPRVATDPAGRCAAVVFAFCQLALLPALEADSLELSAGGGAGAAPTVGNAYLLNLSKMMGIREVRDCVFLHGYTEPVLLLLHEPDPTWAGRL
;
A
#
# COMPACT_ATOMS: atom_id res chain seq x y z
N MET A 1 11.54 39.10 20.72
CA MET A 1 10.09 38.87 20.56
C MET A 1 9.94 37.54 19.85
N SER A 2 9.41 36.51 20.50
CA SER A 2 9.21 35.19 19.86
C SER A 2 7.89 35.23 19.10
N ALA A 3 7.89 34.88 17.82
CA ALA A 3 6.67 34.72 17.04
C ALA A 3 6.13 33.29 17.24
N CYS A 4 4.85 33.17 17.62
CA CYS A 4 4.14 31.89 17.67
C CYS A 4 3.12 31.84 16.53
N ALA A 5 3.04 30.69 15.86
CA ALA A 5 2.05 30.42 14.83
C ALA A 5 1.36 29.08 15.11
N VAL A 6 0.11 28.95 14.65
CA VAL A 6 -0.69 27.71 14.75
C VAL A 6 -1.08 27.29 13.34
N TYR A 7 -0.95 25.99 13.06
CA TYR A 7 -1.38 25.39 11.81
C TYR A 7 -2.77 24.75 11.97
N ALA A 8 -3.66 24.97 11.00
CA ALA A 8 -4.97 24.34 10.93
C ALA A 8 -5.27 23.93 9.48
N GLU A 9 -5.76 22.70 9.29
CA GLU A 9 -6.17 22.17 7.98
C GLU A 9 -7.69 22.33 7.83
N PHE A 10 -8.12 23.16 6.87
CA PHE A 10 -9.55 23.41 6.62
C PHE A 10 -10.18 22.44 5.61
N HIS A 11 -9.39 21.91 4.68
CA HIS A 11 -9.81 20.91 3.72
C HIS A 11 -8.73 19.85 3.56
N PRO A 12 -9.07 18.55 3.67
CA PRO A 12 -8.08 17.50 3.51
C PRO A 12 -7.53 17.43 2.09
N PRO A 13 -6.29 16.93 1.90
CA PRO A 13 -5.74 16.73 0.56
C PRO A 13 -6.60 15.74 -0.24
N THR A 14 -6.90 16.10 -1.48
CA THR A 14 -7.77 15.32 -2.37
C THR A 14 -7.01 14.57 -3.46
N GLY A 15 -5.81 15.03 -3.81
CA GLY A 15 -4.95 14.39 -4.82
C GLY A 15 -4.45 13.03 -4.36
N VAL A 16 -4.71 11.99 -5.15
CA VAL A 16 -4.19 10.64 -4.89
C VAL A 16 -2.71 10.62 -5.30
N THR A 17 -1.84 10.30 -4.35
CA THR A 17 -0.39 10.20 -4.57
C THR A 17 0.06 8.75 -4.74
N HIS A 18 -0.60 7.80 -4.06
CA HIS A 18 -0.32 6.36 -4.19
C HIS A 18 -1.61 5.54 -4.14
N CYS A 19 -1.58 4.39 -4.80
CA CYS A 19 -2.66 3.41 -4.75
C CYS A 19 -2.12 1.99 -4.83
N GLU A 20 -2.69 1.08 -4.06
CA GLU A 20 -2.35 -0.34 -4.09
C GLU A 20 -3.59 -1.21 -3.93
N ALA A 21 -3.58 -2.39 -4.54
CA ALA A 21 -4.66 -3.36 -4.41
C ALA A 21 -4.22 -4.53 -3.52
N ALA A 22 -4.94 -4.80 -2.44
CA ALA A 22 -4.56 -5.84 -1.49
C ALA A 22 -5.72 -6.37 -0.65
N TYR A 23 -5.54 -7.58 -0.11
CA TYR A 23 -6.50 -8.26 0.76
C TYR A 23 -6.23 -7.91 2.23
N LEU A 24 -6.53 -6.66 2.64
CA LEU A 24 -6.29 -6.18 4.01
C LEU A 24 -7.39 -6.63 4.97
N THR A 25 -8.62 -6.31 4.59
CA THR A 25 -9.78 -6.41 5.49
C THR A 25 -10.41 -7.80 5.46
N HIS A 26 -10.01 -8.62 4.50
CA HIS A 26 -10.55 -9.94 4.26
C HIS A 26 -9.55 -10.79 3.47
N ALA A 27 -9.68 -12.11 3.52
CA ALA A 27 -8.79 -13.03 2.80
C ALA A 27 -9.27 -13.26 1.35
N PRO A 28 -8.35 -13.59 0.41
CA PRO A 28 -8.75 -14.00 -0.93
C PRO A 28 -9.60 -15.28 -0.87
N ALA A 29 -10.59 -15.40 -1.76
CA ALA A 29 -11.40 -16.60 -1.86
C ALA A 29 -10.53 -17.82 -2.20
N ALA A 30 -10.72 -18.94 -1.48
CA ALA A 30 -9.94 -20.15 -1.69
C ALA A 30 -10.19 -20.73 -3.09
N LYS A 31 -9.13 -20.91 -3.90
CA LYS A 31 -9.16 -21.69 -5.14
C LYS A 31 -9.21 -23.19 -4.84
N GLY A 32 -10.32 -23.68 -4.29
CA GLY A 32 -10.56 -25.12 -4.08
C GLY A 32 -11.36 -25.72 -5.23
N ARG A 33 -11.12 -27.00 -5.56
CA ARG A 33 -11.91 -27.78 -6.56
C ARG A 33 -13.42 -27.87 -6.23
N ASN A 34 -13.81 -27.59 -4.97
CA ASN A 34 -15.19 -27.55 -4.48
C ASN A 34 -15.66 -26.13 -4.08
N ALA A 35 -14.96 -25.07 -4.50
CA ALA A 35 -15.48 -23.71 -4.31
C ALA A 35 -16.74 -23.58 -5.18
N GLY A 36 -17.91 -23.54 -4.55
CA GLY A 36 -19.16 -23.23 -5.23
C GLY A 36 -19.03 -21.94 -6.04
N ALA A 37 -19.90 -21.75 -7.03
CA ALA A 37 -19.92 -20.61 -7.96
C ALA A 37 -20.25 -19.25 -7.28
N GLY A 38 -19.62 -18.95 -6.15
CA GLY A 38 -19.66 -17.66 -5.49
C GLY A 38 -18.77 -16.65 -6.22
N VAL A 39 -19.15 -15.37 -6.11
CA VAL A 39 -18.40 -14.24 -6.68
C VAL A 39 -16.97 -14.25 -6.12
N PRO A 40 -15.92 -14.18 -6.96
CA PRO A 40 -14.55 -14.12 -6.47
C PRO A 40 -14.35 -12.90 -5.57
N SER A 41 -13.69 -13.11 -4.42
CA SER A 41 -13.33 -12.00 -3.54
C SER A 41 -12.39 -11.06 -4.29
N GLN A 42 -12.72 -9.78 -4.33
CA GLN A 42 -11.90 -8.73 -4.94
C GLN A 42 -11.03 -8.09 -3.88
N PRO A 43 -9.79 -7.67 -4.20
CA PRO A 43 -8.95 -6.97 -3.23
C PRO A 43 -9.56 -5.62 -2.82
N ASP A 44 -9.20 -5.16 -1.63
CA ASP A 44 -9.43 -3.77 -1.23
C ASP A 44 -8.48 -2.85 -2.02
N LEU A 45 -8.92 -1.62 -2.28
CA LEU A 45 -8.11 -0.55 -2.86
C LEU A 45 -7.63 0.37 -1.74
N VAL A 46 -6.33 0.37 -1.49
CA VAL A 46 -5.67 1.30 -0.56
C VAL A 46 -5.25 2.54 -1.34
N LEU A 47 -5.78 3.68 -0.95
CA LEU A 47 -5.44 4.98 -1.53
C LEU A 47 -4.72 5.84 -0.49
N VAL A 48 -3.71 6.57 -0.96
CA VAL A 48 -3.04 7.58 -0.16
C VAL A 48 -3.16 8.93 -0.85
N ARG A 49 -3.50 9.94 -0.05
CA ARG A 49 -3.56 11.35 -0.45
C ARG A 49 -2.65 12.13 0.47
N THR A 50 -1.38 12.27 0.09
CA THR A 50 -0.34 12.95 0.88
C THR A 50 -0.14 12.33 2.28
N ASN A 51 -0.96 12.70 3.26
CA ASN A 51 -0.92 12.27 4.65
C ASN A 51 -2.20 11.55 5.08
N ARG A 52 -3.06 11.14 4.15
CA ARG A 52 -4.32 10.46 4.45
C ARG A 52 -4.38 9.12 3.73
N LEU A 53 -4.58 8.05 4.48
CA LEU A 53 -4.73 6.69 3.93
C LEU A 53 -6.20 6.27 4.04
N GLU A 54 -6.75 5.77 2.94
CA GLU A 54 -8.12 5.31 2.84
C GLU A 54 -8.19 3.92 2.20
N ILE A 55 -8.99 3.04 2.78
CA ILE A 55 -9.21 1.67 2.31
C ILE A 55 -10.61 1.63 1.72
N PHE A 56 -10.71 1.26 0.45
CA PHE A 56 -11.95 1.13 -0.29
C PHE A 56 -12.22 -0.32 -0.66
N ARG A 57 -13.51 -0.68 -0.70
CA ARG A 57 -13.97 -1.97 -1.21
C ARG A 57 -14.70 -1.78 -2.53
N LEU A 58 -14.41 -2.63 -3.49
CA LEU A 58 -15.14 -2.67 -4.76
C LEU A 58 -16.51 -3.33 -4.56
N ARG A 59 -17.57 -2.64 -4.96
CA ARG A 59 -18.95 -3.17 -5.01
C ARG A 59 -19.44 -3.15 -6.44
N THR A 60 -19.81 -4.32 -6.95
CA THR A 60 -20.53 -4.45 -8.21
C THR A 60 -22.00 -4.64 -7.88
N ALA A 61 -22.88 -3.77 -8.37
CA ALA A 61 -24.31 -4.03 -8.30
C ALA A 61 -24.61 -5.25 -9.18
N ALA A 62 -25.05 -6.35 -8.56
CA ALA A 62 -25.65 -7.44 -9.32
C ALA A 62 -26.87 -6.86 -10.03
N GLY A 63 -26.91 -6.93 -11.36
CA GLY A 63 -28.12 -6.59 -12.12
C GLY A 63 -29.31 -7.41 -11.59
N PRO A 64 -30.54 -6.91 -11.71
CA PRO A 64 -31.70 -7.61 -11.18
C PRO A 64 -31.74 -9.02 -11.79
N ALA A 65 -31.63 -10.04 -10.94
CA ALA A 65 -31.98 -11.40 -11.31
C ALA A 65 -33.44 -11.34 -11.78
N GLN A 66 -33.67 -11.58 -13.08
CA GLN A 66 -35.01 -11.64 -13.64
C GLN A 66 -35.78 -12.75 -12.94
N ALA A 67 -36.54 -12.38 -11.90
CA ALA A 67 -37.61 -13.21 -11.40
C ALA A 67 -38.67 -13.28 -12.50
N HIS A 68 -38.86 -14.48 -13.04
CA HIS A 68 -39.85 -14.79 -14.05
C HIS A 68 -41.25 -14.40 -13.54
N PRO A 69 -41.98 -13.45 -14.17
CA PRO A 69 -43.37 -13.21 -13.83
C PRO A 69 -44.25 -14.15 -14.66
N GLY A 70 -45.04 -14.99 -13.98
CA GLY A 70 -46.14 -15.73 -14.60
C GLY A 70 -47.23 -14.78 -15.15
N PRO A 71 -48.09 -15.26 -16.07
CA PRO A 71 -48.96 -14.38 -16.84
C PRO A 71 -50.23 -14.03 -16.06
N GLY A 72 -50.64 -12.77 -16.10
CA GLY A 72 -52.01 -12.40 -15.70
C GLY A 72 -52.24 -10.90 -15.53
N GLY A 73 -53.12 -10.33 -16.35
CA GLY A 73 -53.94 -9.17 -15.97
C GLY A 73 -53.67 -7.88 -16.75
N ALA A 74 -54.45 -7.68 -17.82
CA ALA A 74 -54.54 -6.44 -18.56
C ALA A 74 -55.33 -5.35 -17.80
N GLY A 75 -54.98 -4.08 -18.03
CA GLY A 75 -55.77 -2.92 -17.61
C GLY A 75 -55.05 -1.61 -17.91
N GLY A 76 -55.36 -0.98 -19.06
CA GLY A 76 -54.75 0.28 -19.51
C GLY A 76 -55.48 1.53 -19.03
N GLY A 77 -54.75 2.65 -19.00
CA GLY A 77 -55.26 4.02 -18.87
C GLY A 77 -54.15 5.03 -19.22
N PRO A 78 -54.38 6.04 -20.09
CA PRO A 78 -53.32 6.90 -20.61
C PRO A 78 -53.23 8.26 -19.91
N GLY A 79 -52.02 8.83 -19.89
CA GLY A 79 -51.82 10.29 -19.87
C GLY A 79 -50.89 10.84 -18.79
N SER A 80 -49.61 11.04 -19.10
CA SER A 80 -48.84 12.26 -18.77
C SER A 80 -47.48 12.28 -19.48
N ALA A 81 -47.03 13.49 -19.84
CA ALA A 81 -45.99 13.87 -20.80
C ALA A 81 -44.53 13.56 -20.35
N PRO A 82 -43.52 13.69 -21.25
CA PRO A 82 -42.19 13.13 -21.05
C PRO A 82 -41.34 14.03 -20.13
N GLY A 83 -41.17 13.60 -18.89
CA GLY A 83 -40.08 14.08 -18.05
C GLY A 83 -38.77 13.45 -18.53
N SER A 84 -37.77 14.29 -18.79
CA SER A 84 -36.37 13.95 -19.09
C SER A 84 -35.89 12.71 -18.33
N GLY A 85 -36.00 11.56 -18.98
CA GLY A 85 -35.38 10.34 -18.55
C GLY A 85 -33.89 10.45 -18.83
N SER A 86 -33.12 10.88 -17.84
CA SER A 86 -31.73 10.43 -17.75
C SER A 86 -31.82 8.91 -17.73
N GLY A 87 -31.49 8.30 -18.86
CA GLY A 87 -31.38 6.87 -19.01
C GLY A 87 -30.34 6.37 -18.04
N SER A 88 -30.77 6.08 -16.81
CA SER A 88 -30.10 5.20 -15.89
C SER A 88 -30.11 3.84 -16.58
N GLY A 89 -29.12 3.64 -17.44
CA GLY A 89 -28.82 2.35 -18.01
C GLY A 89 -28.77 1.37 -16.84
N SER A 90 -29.67 0.40 -16.88
CA SER A 90 -29.64 -0.80 -16.04
C SER A 90 -28.42 -1.65 -16.41
N GLY A 91 -27.23 -1.07 -16.24
CA GLY A 91 -25.95 -1.75 -16.25
C GLY A 91 -25.49 -1.79 -14.80
N GLY A 92 -25.20 -2.97 -14.27
CA GLY A 92 -24.72 -3.13 -12.91
C GLY A 92 -23.56 -2.17 -12.62
N GLY A 93 -23.84 -1.12 -11.84
CA GLY A 93 -22.86 -0.09 -11.54
C GLY A 93 -21.76 -0.62 -10.62
N VAL A 94 -20.51 -0.31 -10.93
CA VAL A 94 -19.36 -0.56 -10.06
C VAL A 94 -19.09 0.69 -9.25
N ARG A 95 -18.97 0.56 -7.92
CA ARG A 95 -18.63 1.67 -7.01
C ARG A 95 -17.59 1.26 -5.98
N LEU A 96 -16.84 2.25 -5.50
CA LEU A 96 -15.94 2.10 -4.37
C LEU A 96 -16.65 2.53 -3.09
N GLU A 97 -16.64 1.68 -2.07
CA GLU A 97 -17.17 1.96 -0.74
C GLU A 97 -16.00 2.19 0.21
N LEU A 98 -15.94 3.36 0.86
CA LEU A 98 -14.92 3.63 1.87
C LEU A 98 -15.15 2.71 3.08
N VAL A 99 -14.16 1.89 3.41
CA VAL A 99 -14.17 0.98 4.56
C VAL A 99 -13.54 1.64 5.78
N ALA A 100 -12.40 2.32 5.59
CA ALA A 100 -11.69 3.01 6.66
C ALA A 100 -10.88 4.17 6.10
N GLY A 101 -10.70 5.23 6.88
CA GLY A 101 -9.85 6.37 6.55
C GLY A 101 -9.09 6.84 7.78
N MET A 102 -7.82 7.19 7.61
CA MET A 102 -6.95 7.66 8.69
C MET A 102 -6.04 8.78 8.26
N HIS A 103 -5.77 9.66 9.22
CA HIS A 103 -4.74 10.68 9.09
C HIS A 103 -3.41 10.12 9.58
N LEU A 104 -2.37 10.37 8.79
CA LEU A 104 -1.00 9.98 9.05
C LEU A 104 -0.21 11.24 9.45
N HIS A 105 0.62 11.11 10.47
CA HIS A 105 1.47 12.22 10.93
C HIS A 105 2.76 12.30 10.11
N GLY A 106 2.62 12.52 8.81
CA GLY A 106 3.72 12.59 7.84
C GLY A 106 3.20 12.45 6.40
N VAL A 107 4.02 12.87 5.44
CA VAL A 107 3.75 12.64 4.01
C VAL A 107 4.20 11.23 3.65
N VAL A 108 3.37 10.52 2.89
CA VAL A 108 3.73 9.23 2.30
C VAL A 108 4.44 9.48 0.98
N GLU A 109 5.71 9.09 0.88
CA GLU A 109 6.49 9.20 -0.36
C GLU A 109 6.50 7.91 -1.19
N SER A 110 6.21 6.76 -0.57
CA SER A 110 6.11 5.48 -1.25
C SER A 110 5.16 4.54 -0.50
N LEU A 111 4.55 3.61 -1.22
CA LEU A 111 3.60 2.63 -0.70
C LEU A 111 3.86 1.30 -1.42
N ALA A 112 3.92 0.19 -0.69
CA ALA A 112 4.00 -1.15 -1.31
C ALA A 112 3.46 -2.22 -0.37
N VAL A 113 2.57 -3.05 -0.89
CA VAL A 113 1.99 -4.18 -0.16
C VAL A 113 3.02 -5.31 -0.13
N LEU A 114 3.42 -5.74 1.06
CA LEU A 114 4.12 -7.02 1.21
C LEU A 114 3.08 -8.10 1.48
N SER A 115 2.89 -9.02 0.54
CA SER A 115 2.10 -10.23 0.74
C SER A 115 2.72 -11.04 1.89
N GLY A 116 1.92 -11.65 2.76
CA GLY A 116 2.40 -12.41 3.91
C GLY A 116 1.75 -13.78 4.00
N GLY A 117 2.53 -14.81 4.32
CA GLY A 117 2.17 -16.22 4.28
C GLY A 117 0.82 -16.58 4.93
N ARG A 118 -0.04 -17.21 4.14
CA ARG A 118 -1.21 -18.06 4.46
C ARG A 118 -2.30 -17.59 5.44
N ARG A 119 -2.19 -16.47 6.17
CA ARG A 119 -3.30 -15.92 6.98
C ARG A 119 -3.26 -14.39 7.05
N GLY A 120 -4.10 -13.74 6.23
CA GLY A 120 -4.47 -12.33 6.40
C GLY A 120 -3.39 -11.35 5.95
N GLY A 121 -3.47 -10.90 4.70
CA GLY A 121 -2.49 -10.02 4.07
C GLY A 121 -2.44 -8.64 4.73
N GLY A 122 -1.45 -8.42 5.59
CA GLY A 122 -1.08 -7.08 6.02
C GLY A 122 -0.56 -6.27 4.84
N THR A 123 -1.29 -5.23 4.44
CA THR A 123 -0.71 -4.20 3.57
C THR A 123 0.23 -3.35 4.37
N ARG A 124 1.50 -3.51 4.05
CA ARG A 124 2.59 -2.77 4.64
C ARG A 124 2.68 -1.43 3.89
N CYS A 125 2.96 -0.32 4.57
CA CYS A 125 3.04 0.98 3.92
C CYS A 125 4.18 1.79 4.52
N CYS A 126 5.35 1.64 3.92
CA CYS A 126 6.53 2.36 4.34
C CYS A 126 6.54 3.77 3.75
N TRP A 127 6.16 4.75 4.55
CA TRP A 127 6.43 6.13 4.20
C TRP A 127 7.75 6.60 4.80
N PRO A 128 8.64 7.15 3.98
CA PRO A 128 9.72 7.98 4.47
C PRO A 128 9.22 9.39 4.77
N SER A 129 9.87 10.07 5.71
CA SER A 129 9.53 11.44 6.09
C SER A 129 10.78 12.14 6.62
N GLY A 130 11.11 13.29 6.03
CA GLY A 130 12.24 14.12 6.42
C GLY A 130 13.57 13.69 5.81
N THR A 131 14.69 14.19 6.35
CA THR A 131 16.07 13.93 5.86
C THR A 131 16.58 12.52 6.21
N GLY A 132 15.70 11.51 6.20
CA GLY A 132 15.99 10.11 6.52
C GLY A 132 14.84 9.20 6.08
N ALA A 133 15.09 7.89 5.95
CA ALA A 133 14.04 6.94 5.62
C ALA A 133 13.38 6.44 6.91
N LYS A 134 12.16 6.90 7.17
CA LYS A 134 11.26 6.27 8.14
C LYS A 134 10.46 5.19 7.40
N VAL A 135 10.08 4.14 8.09
CA VAL A 135 9.29 3.04 7.52
C VAL A 135 8.32 2.57 8.57
N SER A 136 7.03 2.72 8.30
CA SER A 136 5.97 2.14 9.11
C SER A 136 5.47 0.85 8.47
N VAL A 137 5.32 -0.19 9.27
CA VAL A 137 4.62 -1.41 8.84
C VAL A 137 3.28 -1.44 9.53
N LEU A 138 2.21 -1.38 8.75
CA LEU A 138 0.84 -1.37 9.25
C LEU A 138 0.14 -2.69 8.95
N GLU A 139 -0.83 -3.02 9.79
CA GLU A 139 -1.69 -4.18 9.67
C GLU A 139 -3.12 -3.79 9.98
N TRP A 140 -4.07 -4.49 9.35
CA TRP A 140 -5.48 -4.32 9.69
C TRP A 140 -5.81 -5.00 11.00
N ASP A 141 -6.39 -4.25 11.94
CA ASP A 141 -6.97 -4.77 13.17
C ASP A 141 -8.50 -4.87 13.02
N PRO A 142 -9.04 -6.09 12.80
CA PRO A 142 -10.48 -6.27 12.59
C PRO A 142 -11.30 -5.94 13.85
N SER A 143 -10.71 -5.98 15.04
CA SER A 143 -11.43 -5.67 16.29
C SER A 143 -11.69 -4.18 16.44
N ARG A 144 -10.76 -3.35 15.94
CA ARG A 144 -10.83 -1.89 16.01
C ARG A 144 -11.32 -1.25 14.71
N HIS A 145 -11.48 -2.04 13.65
CA HIS A 145 -11.74 -1.53 12.29
C HIS A 145 -10.77 -0.40 11.91
N ALA A 146 -9.49 -0.56 12.25
CA ALA A 146 -8.44 0.43 12.04
C ALA A 146 -7.11 -0.25 11.68
N LEU A 147 -6.16 0.51 11.13
CA LEU A 147 -4.78 0.03 11.00
C LEU A 147 -4.04 0.17 12.33
N ARG A 148 -3.24 -0.84 12.64
CA ARG A 148 -2.31 -0.87 13.76
C ARG A 148 -0.89 -0.86 13.21
N THR A 149 -0.02 -0.06 13.82
CA THR A 149 1.42 -0.13 13.56
C THR A 149 2.01 -1.39 14.18
N SER A 150 2.55 -2.27 13.34
CA SER A 150 3.23 -3.51 13.71
C SER A 150 4.70 -3.28 14.01
N SER A 151 5.37 -2.45 13.20
CA SER A 151 6.75 -2.01 13.47
C SER A 151 7.03 -0.63 12.88
N LEU A 152 8.05 0.03 13.42
CA LEU A 152 8.60 1.30 12.94
C LEU A 152 10.11 1.13 12.79
N HIS A 153 10.64 1.51 11.63
CA HIS A 153 12.06 1.51 11.35
C HIS A 153 12.50 2.91 10.98
N CYS A 154 13.48 3.45 11.69
CA CYS A 154 14.02 4.78 11.45
C CYS A 154 15.47 4.64 11.00
N PHE A 155 15.70 4.89 9.72
CA PHE A 155 17.04 4.96 9.14
C PHE A 155 17.50 6.42 9.16
N GLU A 156 17.82 6.88 10.36
CA GLU A 156 18.42 8.19 10.60
C GLU A 156 19.92 8.02 10.83
N GLY A 157 20.70 9.00 10.41
CA GLY A 157 22.15 9.02 10.51
C GLY A 157 22.68 10.37 10.10
N ASP A 158 24.00 10.57 10.13
CA ASP A 158 24.61 11.80 9.61
C ASP A 158 24.18 11.99 8.14
N PRO A 159 23.47 13.07 7.80
CA PRO A 159 23.00 13.32 6.44
C PRO A 159 24.16 13.37 5.43
N ALA A 160 25.34 13.82 5.85
CA ALA A 160 26.52 13.82 4.98
C ALA A 160 26.98 12.38 4.68
N ALA A 161 27.00 11.50 5.69
CA ALA A 161 27.34 10.10 5.50
C ALA A 161 26.31 9.35 4.63
N LEU A 162 25.00 9.51 4.91
CA LEU A 162 23.95 8.83 4.16
C LEU A 162 23.91 9.26 2.69
N ARG A 163 24.20 10.54 2.42
CA ARG A 163 24.17 11.12 1.08
C ARG A 163 25.53 11.10 0.39
N GLU A 164 26.56 10.48 1.00
CA GLU A 164 27.93 10.44 0.47
C GLU A 164 28.47 11.85 0.15
N GLY A 165 28.19 12.82 1.03
CA GLY A 165 28.60 14.23 0.90
C GLY A 165 27.84 15.02 -0.17
N ARG A 166 26.88 14.42 -0.89
CA ARG A 166 26.11 15.10 -1.93
C ARG A 166 25.12 16.10 -1.33
N GLN A 167 25.14 17.31 -1.90
CA GLN A 167 24.24 18.40 -1.52
C GLN A 167 22.96 18.46 -2.37
N VAL A 168 22.95 17.80 -3.54
CA VAL A 168 21.77 17.70 -4.42
C VAL A 168 20.66 16.94 -3.71
N ALA A 169 19.40 17.34 -3.89
CA ALA A 169 18.24 16.61 -3.37
C ALA A 169 18.25 15.15 -3.87
N ALA A 170 18.07 14.20 -2.96
CA ALA A 170 17.88 12.81 -3.36
C ALA A 170 16.47 12.62 -3.94
N MET A 171 16.31 11.62 -4.79
CA MET A 171 14.98 11.14 -5.16
C MET A 171 14.22 10.69 -3.91
N PRO A 172 12.87 10.82 -3.90
CA PRO A 172 12.06 10.26 -2.84
C PRO A 172 12.38 8.77 -2.67
N PRO A 173 12.38 8.26 -1.44
CA PRO A 173 12.68 6.85 -1.23
C PRO A 173 11.66 5.95 -1.90
N ARG A 174 12.12 4.78 -2.30
CA ARG A 174 11.30 3.79 -3.00
C ARG A 174 11.23 2.52 -2.19
N VAL A 175 10.04 1.97 -2.06
CA VAL A 175 9.86 0.62 -1.56
C VAL A 175 9.55 -0.36 -2.66
N ALA A 176 10.16 -1.54 -2.56
CA ALA A 176 9.76 -2.73 -3.29
C ALA A 176 9.50 -3.87 -2.31
N THR A 177 8.62 -4.79 -2.71
CA THR A 177 8.25 -5.97 -1.93
C THR A 177 8.45 -7.22 -2.77
N ASP A 178 9.00 -8.27 -2.16
CA ASP A 178 9.17 -9.55 -2.84
C ASP A 178 7.79 -10.16 -3.16
N PRO A 179 7.51 -10.58 -4.40
CA PRO A 179 6.20 -11.11 -4.78
C PRO A 179 5.77 -12.33 -3.97
N ALA A 180 6.74 -13.14 -3.53
CA ALA A 180 6.49 -14.30 -2.66
C ALA A 180 6.31 -13.92 -1.18
N GLY A 181 6.42 -12.64 -0.83
CA GLY A 181 6.15 -12.13 0.50
C GLY A 181 7.28 -12.31 1.51
N ARG A 182 8.50 -12.60 1.05
CA ARG A 182 9.63 -12.97 1.93
C ARG A 182 10.34 -11.77 2.55
N CYS A 183 10.39 -10.63 1.86
CA CYS A 183 11.02 -9.41 2.37
C CYS A 183 10.56 -8.16 1.63
N ALA A 184 10.83 -7.00 2.23
CA ALA A 184 10.75 -5.70 1.59
C ALA A 184 12.13 -5.04 1.49
N ALA A 185 12.27 -4.13 0.55
CA ALA A 185 13.45 -3.33 0.32
C ALA A 185 13.06 -1.85 0.26
N VAL A 186 13.84 -0.98 0.90
CA VAL A 186 13.67 0.47 0.81
C VAL A 186 14.97 1.09 0.34
N VAL A 187 14.94 1.73 -0.82
CA VAL A 187 16.06 2.49 -1.38
C VAL A 187 15.86 3.96 -1.03
N PHE A 188 16.87 4.58 -0.45
CA PHE A 188 16.85 5.99 -0.06
C PHE A 188 18.23 6.62 -0.14
N ALA A 189 18.30 7.95 -0.04
CA ALA A 189 19.55 8.70 -0.02
C ALA A 189 20.54 8.25 -1.12
N PHE A 190 20.04 8.13 -2.36
CA PHE A 190 20.73 7.69 -3.57
C PHE A 190 21.19 6.23 -3.62
N CYS A 191 21.79 5.69 -2.57
CA CYS A 191 22.44 4.37 -2.60
C CYS A 191 22.35 3.59 -1.28
N GLN A 192 21.53 4.06 -0.33
CA GLN A 192 21.24 3.31 0.88
C GLN A 192 20.10 2.33 0.60
N LEU A 193 20.28 1.07 0.99
CA LEU A 193 19.29 0.02 0.85
C LEU A 193 19.00 -0.58 2.23
N ALA A 194 17.77 -0.42 2.72
CA ALA A 194 17.29 -1.15 3.88
C ALA A 194 16.53 -2.41 3.43
N LEU A 195 16.90 -3.58 3.95
CA LEU A 195 16.19 -4.84 3.74
C LEU A 195 15.44 -5.26 4.99
N LEU A 196 14.14 -5.51 4.86
CA LEU A 196 13.24 -5.90 5.94
C LEU A 196 12.74 -7.34 5.68
N PRO A 197 13.32 -8.37 6.32
CA PRO A 197 12.81 -9.73 6.17
C PRO A 197 11.41 -9.85 6.76
N ALA A 198 10.51 -10.57 6.10
CA ALA A 198 9.23 -10.93 6.68
C ALA A 198 9.47 -11.99 7.77
N LEU A 199 8.76 -11.86 8.89
CA LEU A 199 8.73 -12.93 9.91
C LEU A 199 7.61 -13.90 9.57
N GLU A 200 7.91 -15.19 9.58
CA GLU A 200 6.88 -16.22 9.48
C GLU A 200 6.08 -16.33 10.77
N ALA A 201 4.77 -16.58 10.64
CA ALA A 201 3.84 -16.65 11.78
C ALA A 201 4.28 -17.64 12.88
N ASP A 202 4.90 -18.76 12.51
CA ASP A 202 5.36 -19.79 13.46
C ASP A 202 6.57 -19.33 14.30
N SER A 203 7.39 -18.42 13.78
CA SER A 203 8.52 -17.85 14.55
C SER A 203 8.08 -16.79 15.57
N LEU A 204 6.85 -16.26 15.42
CA LEU A 204 6.32 -15.20 16.27
C LEU A 204 5.77 -15.74 17.61
N GLU A 205 5.28 -16.99 17.63
CA GLU A 205 4.72 -17.60 18.84
C GLU A 205 5.80 -17.93 19.90
N LEU A 206 7.05 -18.22 19.49
CA LEU A 206 8.15 -18.47 20.42
C LEU A 206 8.78 -17.21 21.02
N SER A 207 8.64 -16.05 20.35
CA SER A 207 9.22 -14.78 20.81
C SER A 207 8.31 -14.01 21.77
N ALA A 208 7.01 -14.29 21.79
CA ALA A 208 6.04 -13.55 22.58
C ALA A 208 5.87 -14.16 23.98
N GLY A 209 6.86 -13.95 24.84
CA GLY A 209 6.70 -14.16 26.28
C GLY A 209 5.64 -13.20 26.85
N GLY A 210 4.40 -13.67 27.00
CA GLY A 210 3.40 -13.11 27.91
C GLY A 210 3.01 -11.64 27.69
N GLY A 211 2.28 -11.35 26.62
CA GLY A 211 1.56 -10.09 26.47
C GLY A 211 0.71 -10.10 25.21
N ALA A 212 -0.55 -9.70 25.29
CA ALA A 212 -1.51 -9.63 24.18
C ALA A 212 -1.20 -8.49 23.17
N GLY A 213 0.09 -8.18 22.95
CA GLY A 213 0.57 -7.29 21.90
C GLY A 213 0.95 -8.14 20.69
N ALA A 214 0.31 -7.89 19.55
CA ALA A 214 0.61 -8.60 18.32
C ALA A 214 2.09 -8.47 17.92
N ALA A 215 2.71 -9.59 17.58
CA ALA A 215 4.12 -9.66 17.21
C ALA A 215 4.41 -8.95 15.88
N PRO A 216 5.62 -8.41 15.68
CA PRO A 216 5.97 -7.69 14.45
C PRO A 216 5.95 -8.64 13.23
N THR A 217 5.45 -8.18 12.08
CA THR A 217 5.42 -9.00 10.85
C THR A 217 6.66 -8.89 9.97
N VAL A 218 7.63 -8.09 10.37
CA VAL A 218 8.95 -7.99 9.76
C VAL A 218 10.02 -7.99 10.84
N GLY A 219 11.16 -8.58 10.53
CA GLY A 219 12.30 -8.68 11.43
C GLY A 219 13.12 -7.41 11.46
N ASN A 220 14.29 -7.50 12.11
CA ASN A 220 15.25 -6.42 12.15
C ASN A 220 15.70 -6.07 10.73
N ALA A 221 15.66 -4.77 10.40
CA ALA A 221 16.11 -4.30 9.12
C ALA A 221 17.64 -4.28 9.02
N TYR A 222 18.17 -4.61 7.85
CA TYR A 222 19.60 -4.52 7.53
C TYR A 222 19.85 -3.34 6.61
N LEU A 223 20.76 -2.46 7.00
CA LEU A 223 21.15 -1.31 6.19
C LEU A 223 22.42 -1.62 5.39
N LEU A 224 22.34 -1.46 4.08
CA LEU A 224 23.41 -1.71 3.12
C LEU A 224 23.76 -0.42 2.39
N ASN A 225 25.06 -0.15 2.26
CA ASN A 225 25.58 0.94 1.45
C ASN A 225 26.01 0.40 0.08
N LEU A 226 25.18 0.58 -0.93
CA LEU A 226 25.39 0.00 -2.25
C LEU A 226 26.62 0.57 -2.98
N SER A 227 27.01 1.81 -2.66
CA SER A 227 28.22 2.44 -3.21
C SER A 227 29.47 1.71 -2.72
N LYS A 228 29.58 1.48 -1.41
CA LYS A 228 30.73 0.80 -0.81
C LYS A 228 30.79 -0.68 -1.15
N MET A 229 29.63 -1.34 -1.26
CA MET A 229 29.56 -2.78 -1.51
C MET A 229 29.70 -3.15 -2.98
N MET A 230 29.09 -2.37 -3.89
CA MET A 230 28.94 -2.75 -5.30
C MET A 230 29.27 -1.63 -6.29
N GLY A 231 29.76 -0.46 -5.83
CA GLY A 231 30.05 0.68 -6.70
C GLY A 231 28.82 1.40 -7.25
N ILE A 232 27.62 1.10 -6.73
CA ILE A 232 26.37 1.74 -7.18
C ILE A 232 26.23 3.11 -6.51
N ARG A 233 26.35 4.18 -7.31
CA ARG A 233 26.34 5.55 -6.82
C ARG A 233 24.94 6.13 -6.65
N GLU A 234 24.05 5.90 -7.61
CA GLU A 234 22.69 6.43 -7.58
C GLU A 234 21.70 5.44 -8.19
N VAL A 235 20.81 4.91 -7.35
CA VAL A 235 19.68 4.06 -7.77
C VAL A 235 18.54 4.97 -8.23
N ARG A 236 18.03 4.70 -9.43
CA ARG A 236 16.88 5.38 -10.03
C ARG A 236 15.56 4.67 -9.70
N ASP A 237 15.59 3.35 -9.73
CA ASP A 237 14.42 2.53 -9.43
C ASP A 237 14.81 1.12 -8.95
N CYS A 238 13.87 0.42 -8.32
CA CYS A 238 14.07 -0.95 -7.87
C CYS A 238 12.78 -1.77 -7.92
N VAL A 239 12.91 -3.06 -8.24
CA VAL A 239 11.77 -3.99 -8.27
C VAL A 239 12.23 -5.41 -7.95
N PHE A 240 11.43 -6.18 -7.24
CA PHE A 240 11.70 -7.61 -7.06
C PHE A 240 11.23 -8.42 -8.27
N LEU A 241 12.04 -9.39 -8.69
CA LEU A 241 11.73 -10.27 -9.80
C LEU A 241 10.87 -11.46 -9.36
N HIS A 242 9.97 -11.88 -10.24
CA HIS A 242 9.08 -13.02 -10.00
C HIS A 242 9.75 -14.34 -10.39
N GLY A 243 9.32 -15.44 -9.77
CA GLY A 243 9.70 -16.80 -10.17
C GLY A 243 11.05 -17.31 -9.64
N TYR A 244 11.71 -16.55 -8.76
CA TYR A 244 12.97 -16.94 -8.15
C TYR A 244 12.78 -17.62 -6.78
N THR A 245 13.54 -18.69 -6.54
CA THR A 245 13.56 -19.45 -5.27
C THR A 245 14.08 -18.64 -4.10
N GLU A 246 14.89 -17.61 -4.36
CA GLU A 246 15.35 -16.61 -3.40
C GLU A 246 14.85 -15.21 -3.82
N PRO A 247 14.75 -14.24 -2.89
CA PRO A 247 14.37 -12.87 -3.24
C PRO A 247 15.42 -12.22 -4.13
N VAL A 248 15.05 -11.82 -5.35
CA VAL A 248 15.94 -11.15 -6.29
C VAL A 248 15.48 -9.72 -6.52
N LEU A 249 16.27 -8.75 -6.08
CA LEU A 249 16.02 -7.33 -6.27
C LEU A 249 16.80 -6.82 -7.49
N LEU A 250 16.08 -6.33 -8.50
CA LEU A 250 16.65 -5.62 -9.64
C LEU A 250 16.79 -4.13 -9.28
N LEU A 251 17.98 -3.56 -9.53
CA LEU A 251 18.28 -2.15 -9.32
C LEU A 251 18.60 -1.50 -10.67
N LEU A 252 17.84 -0.46 -11.03
CA LEU A 252 18.23 0.46 -12.10
C LEU A 252 19.10 1.55 -11.47
N HIS A 253 20.31 1.76 -11.96
CA HIS A 253 21.22 2.74 -11.40
C HIS A 253 22.01 3.51 -12.46
N GLU A 254 22.48 4.69 -12.08
CA GLU A 254 23.41 5.50 -12.83
C GLU A 254 24.77 5.48 -12.14
N PRO A 255 25.84 4.98 -12.81
CA PRO A 255 27.20 5.05 -12.27
C PRO A 255 27.66 6.50 -12.12
N ASP A 256 27.46 7.30 -13.16
CA ASP A 256 27.78 8.73 -13.21
C ASP A 256 26.52 9.51 -13.57
N PRO A 257 25.86 10.15 -12.59
CA PRO A 257 24.63 10.89 -12.84
C PRO A 257 24.83 12.02 -13.84
N THR A 258 24.00 12.04 -14.88
CA THR A 258 23.98 13.11 -15.89
C THR A 258 22.63 13.83 -15.88
N TRP A 259 22.52 14.89 -16.66
CA TRP A 259 21.26 15.60 -16.86
C TRP A 259 21.21 16.09 -18.30
N ALA A 260 20.02 16.44 -18.80
CA ALA A 260 19.82 16.72 -20.23
C ALA A 260 20.72 17.81 -20.82
N GLY A 261 21.20 18.77 -20.01
CA GLY A 261 22.14 19.80 -20.47
C GLY A 261 23.62 19.39 -20.40
N ARG A 262 23.92 18.15 -20.03
CA ARG A 262 25.26 17.56 -19.99
C ARG A 262 25.19 16.08 -20.41
N LEU A 263 25.03 15.89 -21.72
CA LEU A 263 25.12 14.59 -22.41
C LEU A 263 26.50 14.41 -23.06
#